data_AF-A0A7Y1W2R6-F1
#
_entry.id   AF-A0A7Y1W2R6-F1
#
_cell.length_a   1.000
_cell.length_b   1.000
_cell.length_c   1.000
_cell.angle_alpha   90.00
_cell.angle_beta   90.00
_cell.angle_gamma   90.00
#
_symmetry.space_group_name_H-M   'P 1'
#
loop_
_entity.id
_entity.type
_entity.pdbx_description
1 polymer ?
#
loop_
_entity_poly.entity_id
_entity_poly.type
_entity_poly.pdbx_seq_one_letter_code
_entity_poly.pdbx_strand_id
1 'polypeptide(L)'
;VDFIFGGALAVFDDCEIRSLAAGYITAASTPAGQRAGLVFVDSRLTAAPGTKNVYLGRPWRDHAQTVFLRCEMDGHIHVEGWHDWNRAKAWDTVHFAEFNSRGPGGSSDYRVPWSRQLDVKSAESFEPERLLLRAGETPWIDFSIEKGKERKP
;
A
#
# COMPACT_ATOMS: atom_id res chain seq x y z
N VAL A 1 -14.42 8.30 -2.42
CA VAL A 1 -14.26 8.43 -0.95
C VAL A 1 -12.96 7.75 -0.57
N ASP A 2 -12.31 8.21 0.50
CA ASP A 2 -11.03 7.68 1.00
C ASP A 2 -11.31 6.95 2.31
N PHE A 3 -11.05 5.65 2.40
CA PHE A 3 -11.45 4.87 3.58
C PHE A 3 -10.29 4.43 4.48
N ILE A 4 -9.03 4.55 4.02
CA ILE A 4 -7.84 4.47 4.87
C ILE A 4 -7.02 5.75 4.65
N PHE A 5 -6.90 6.59 5.66
CA PHE A 5 -6.26 7.90 5.54
C PHE A 5 -5.50 8.30 6.80
N GLY A 6 -4.56 9.23 6.67
CA GLY A 6 -3.78 9.77 7.79
C GLY A 6 -2.27 9.74 7.56
N GLY A 7 -1.52 10.20 8.56
CA GLY A 7 -0.07 10.40 8.47
C GLY A 7 0.78 9.42 9.30
N ALA A 8 0.17 8.41 9.91
CA ALA A 8 0.89 7.43 10.71
C ALA A 8 1.79 6.54 9.84
N LEU A 9 2.81 5.96 10.46
CA LEU A 9 3.37 4.70 10.00
C LEU A 9 2.40 3.61 10.44
N ALA A 10 1.72 2.98 9.48
CA ALA A 10 0.75 1.94 9.76
C ALA A 10 0.98 0.76 8.82
N VAL A 11 1.01 -0.45 9.39
CA VAL A 11 1.17 -1.70 8.64
C VAL A 11 -0.13 -2.48 8.70
N PHE A 12 -0.60 -2.92 7.55
CA PHE A 12 -1.74 -3.81 7.35
C PHE A 12 -1.19 -5.12 6.78
N ASP A 13 -1.04 -6.13 7.62
CA ASP A 13 -0.50 -7.45 7.25
C ASP A 13 -1.63 -8.48 7.26
N ASP A 14 -1.70 -9.32 6.22
CA ASP A 14 -2.74 -10.36 6.02
C ASP A 14 -4.19 -9.85 6.23
N CYS A 15 -4.49 -8.67 5.68
CA CYS A 15 -5.81 -8.03 5.80
C CYS A 15 -6.66 -8.25 4.54
N GLU A 16 -7.99 -8.30 4.69
CA GLU A 16 -8.92 -8.04 3.58
C GLU A 16 -9.28 -6.56 3.54
N ILE A 17 -8.92 -5.89 2.45
CA ILE A 17 -9.24 -4.49 2.18
C ILE A 17 -10.38 -4.46 1.15
N ARG A 18 -11.61 -4.35 1.64
CA ARG A 18 -12.82 -4.54 0.83
C ARG A 18 -13.44 -3.22 0.36
N SER A 19 -13.40 -2.98 -0.95
CA SER A 19 -14.04 -1.82 -1.59
C SER A 19 -15.54 -2.03 -1.77
N LEU A 20 -16.36 -1.12 -1.24
CA LEU A 20 -17.84 -1.21 -1.34
C LEU A 20 -18.42 -0.33 -2.46
N ALA A 21 -17.63 0.60 -2.99
CA ALA A 21 -18.01 1.51 -4.07
C ALA A 21 -16.75 2.08 -4.74
N ALA A 22 -16.93 2.81 -5.85
CA ALA A 22 -15.85 3.53 -6.51
C ALA A 22 -15.18 4.55 -5.55
N GLY A 23 -13.86 4.74 -5.67
CA GLY A 23 -13.13 5.60 -4.77
C GLY A 23 -11.64 5.32 -4.69
N TYR A 24 -11.07 5.57 -3.51
CA TYR A 24 -9.64 5.48 -3.24
C TYR A 24 -9.46 4.65 -1.98
N ILE A 25 -8.62 3.62 -2.05
CA ILE A 25 -8.29 2.81 -0.88
C ILE A 25 -7.55 3.69 0.13
N THR A 26 -6.53 4.41 -0.32
CA THR A 26 -5.72 5.26 0.54
C THR A 26 -5.76 6.75 0.24
N ALA A 27 -5.68 7.56 1.29
CA ALA A 27 -5.32 8.96 1.23
C ALA A 27 -4.28 9.31 2.31
N ALA A 28 -3.03 8.95 2.04
CA ALA A 28 -1.94 9.18 2.97
C ALA A 28 -1.60 10.68 3.09
N SER A 29 -1.29 11.11 4.31
CA SER A 29 -0.79 12.44 4.66
C SER A 29 0.55 12.36 5.40
N THR A 30 1.39 11.41 4.99
CA THR A 30 2.70 11.14 5.59
C THR A 30 3.51 12.43 5.69
N PRO A 31 4.03 12.79 6.87
CA PRO A 31 4.93 13.93 7.05
C PRO A 31 6.24 13.75 6.27
N ALA A 32 6.82 14.88 5.85
CA ALA A 32 8.17 14.89 5.29
C ALA A 32 9.19 14.27 6.27
N GLY A 33 10.10 13.44 5.75
CA GLY A 33 11.15 12.79 6.55
C GLY A 33 10.70 11.58 7.36
N GLN A 34 9.41 11.23 7.37
CA GLN A 34 8.95 9.99 7.98
C GLN A 34 9.39 8.78 7.16
N ARG A 35 9.81 7.71 7.85
CA ARG A 35 10.39 6.49 7.23
C ARG A 35 9.42 5.74 6.32
N ALA A 36 8.15 5.69 6.69
CA ALA A 36 7.09 5.01 5.97
C ALA A 36 5.72 5.65 6.32
N GLY A 37 4.75 5.51 5.42
CA GLY A 37 3.35 5.86 5.65
C GLY A 37 2.49 4.61 5.85
N LEU A 38 1.54 4.42 4.93
CA LEU A 38 0.64 3.26 4.93
C LEU A 38 1.28 2.11 4.16
N VAL A 39 1.45 0.96 4.79
CA VAL A 39 2.10 -0.21 4.18
C VAL A 39 1.18 -1.41 4.28
N PHE A 40 0.88 -2.03 3.15
CA PHE A 40 0.03 -3.21 3.03
C PHE A 40 0.91 -4.38 2.62
N VAL A 41 0.85 -5.47 3.37
CA VAL A 41 1.71 -6.63 3.20
C VAL A 41 0.84 -7.86 3.12
N ASP A 42 1.07 -8.70 2.11
CA ASP A 42 0.40 -10.00 1.95
C ASP A 42 -1.13 -9.93 2.10
N SER A 43 -1.72 -8.80 1.70
CA SER A 43 -3.14 -8.48 1.91
C SER A 43 -3.94 -8.68 0.63
N ARG A 44 -5.27 -8.84 0.78
CA ARG A 44 -6.19 -9.01 -0.34
C ARG A 44 -7.03 -7.75 -0.55
N LEU A 45 -7.01 -7.21 -1.75
CA LEU A 45 -7.86 -6.09 -2.18
C LEU A 45 -9.05 -6.67 -2.94
N THR A 46 -10.21 -6.69 -2.29
CA THR A 46 -11.45 -7.29 -2.80
C THR A 46 -12.52 -6.22 -3.02
N ALA A 47 -13.62 -6.59 -3.68
CA ALA A 47 -14.73 -5.66 -3.87
C ALA A 47 -16.12 -6.28 -3.76
N ALA A 48 -17.10 -5.43 -3.42
CA ALA A 48 -18.51 -5.78 -3.53
C ALA A 48 -18.93 -5.93 -5.00
N PRO A 49 -19.92 -6.79 -5.31
CA PRO A 49 -20.39 -7.00 -6.68
C PRO A 49 -20.72 -5.68 -7.41
N GLY A 50 -20.25 -5.55 -8.65
CA GLY A 50 -20.47 -4.36 -9.47
C GLY A 50 -19.55 -3.17 -9.15
N THR A 51 -18.72 -3.25 -8.12
CA THR A 51 -17.75 -2.19 -7.79
C THR A 51 -16.61 -2.17 -8.80
N LYS A 52 -16.34 -0.98 -9.35
CA LYS A 52 -15.26 -0.70 -10.32
C LYS A 52 -14.69 0.70 -10.04
N ASN A 53 -13.66 1.10 -10.79
CA ASN A 53 -13.06 2.43 -10.73
C ASN A 53 -12.55 2.77 -9.32
N VAL A 54 -11.81 1.84 -8.72
CA VAL A 54 -11.15 2.05 -7.43
C VAL A 54 -9.66 2.25 -7.67
N TYR A 55 -9.10 3.31 -7.10
CA TYR A 55 -7.67 3.56 -7.11
C TYR A 55 -7.04 3.07 -5.80
N LEU A 56 -5.80 2.60 -5.86
CA LEU A 56 -4.95 2.24 -4.72
C LEU A 56 -4.79 3.44 -3.76
N GLY A 57 -4.75 4.65 -4.30
CA GLY A 57 -4.79 5.84 -3.47
C GLY A 57 -4.59 7.14 -4.21
N ARG A 58 -4.55 8.20 -3.42
CA ARG A 58 -4.28 9.58 -3.85
C ARG A 58 -3.53 10.36 -2.76
N PRO A 59 -2.73 11.37 -3.11
CA PRO A 59 -1.97 12.12 -2.11
C PRO A 59 -2.86 13.14 -1.39
N TRP A 60 -3.08 12.95 -0.09
CA TRP A 60 -3.71 14.00 0.72
C TRP A 60 -2.72 15.14 1.04
N ARG A 61 -1.43 14.80 1.13
CA ARG A 61 -0.29 15.74 1.29
C ARG A 61 0.85 15.36 0.34
N ASP A 62 1.78 16.27 0.14
CA ASP A 62 2.77 16.19 -0.95
C ASP A 62 3.78 15.04 -0.74
N HIS A 63 4.07 14.67 0.51
CA HIS A 63 4.93 13.54 0.86
C HIS A 63 4.17 12.25 1.14
N ALA A 64 2.93 12.12 0.66
CA ALA A 64 2.10 10.94 0.88
C ALA A 64 2.86 9.65 0.51
N GLN A 65 2.85 8.67 1.42
CA GLN A 65 3.47 7.38 1.21
C GLN A 65 2.46 6.25 1.41
N THR A 66 2.33 5.42 0.38
CA THR A 66 1.55 4.18 0.41
C THR A 66 2.32 3.10 -0.33
N VAL A 67 2.49 1.93 0.29
CA VAL A 67 3.21 0.79 -0.30
C VAL A 67 2.35 -0.46 -0.25
N PHE A 68 2.23 -1.19 -1.36
CA PHE A 68 1.60 -2.51 -1.42
C PHE A 68 2.65 -3.58 -1.76
N LEU A 69 2.88 -4.52 -0.83
CA LEU A 69 3.80 -5.62 -0.98
C LEU A 69 3.02 -6.93 -1.08
N ARG A 70 3.23 -7.68 -2.18
CA ARG A 70 2.72 -9.03 -2.39
C ARG A 70 1.20 -9.17 -2.17
N CYS A 71 0.46 -8.13 -2.52
CA CYS A 71 -0.99 -8.13 -2.34
C CYS A 71 -1.68 -8.85 -3.50
N GLU A 72 -2.79 -9.53 -3.22
CA GLU A 72 -3.69 -10.01 -4.26
C GLU A 72 -4.74 -8.94 -4.55
N MET A 73 -4.92 -8.58 -5.81
CA MET A 73 -5.79 -7.50 -6.23
C MET A 73 -6.84 -7.99 -7.23
N ASP A 74 -8.11 -7.89 -6.86
CA ASP A 74 -9.23 -8.13 -7.78
C ASP A 74 -9.28 -7.08 -8.90
N GLY A 75 -9.95 -7.41 -10.02
CA GLY A 75 -10.01 -6.56 -11.23
C GLY A 75 -10.82 -5.25 -11.11
N HIS A 76 -11.19 -4.84 -9.90
CA HIS A 76 -11.86 -3.56 -9.65
C HIS A 76 -10.88 -2.37 -9.57
N ILE A 77 -9.59 -2.66 -9.39
CA ILE A 77 -8.51 -1.67 -9.33
C ILE A 77 -8.31 -1.06 -10.71
N HIS A 78 -8.30 0.27 -10.78
CA HIS A 78 -8.05 1.03 -12.00
C HIS A 78 -6.62 0.75 -12.50
N VAL A 79 -6.43 0.60 -13.81
CA VAL A 79 -5.14 0.19 -14.39
C VAL A 79 -4.00 1.17 -14.10
N GLU A 80 -4.31 2.46 -14.02
CA GLU A 80 -3.37 3.52 -13.61
C GLU A 80 -2.92 3.38 -12.15
N GLY A 81 -3.69 2.65 -11.33
CA GLY A 81 -3.46 2.36 -9.92
C GLY A 81 -3.66 3.56 -9.00
N TRP A 82 -3.05 4.69 -9.33
CA TRP A 82 -2.96 5.86 -8.45
C TRP A 82 -3.57 7.10 -9.10
N HIS A 83 -4.14 7.97 -8.28
CA HIS A 83 -4.74 9.22 -8.75
C HIS A 83 -3.98 10.41 -8.18
N ASP A 84 -3.73 11.42 -8.99
CA ASP A 84 -2.87 12.56 -8.64
C ASP A 84 -3.55 13.62 -7.75
N TRP A 85 -4.88 13.60 -7.67
CA TRP A 85 -5.69 14.57 -6.92
C TRP A 85 -5.50 16.02 -7.42
N ASN A 86 -5.22 16.18 -8.71
CA ASN A 86 -4.82 17.46 -9.32
C ASN A 86 -3.60 18.11 -8.63
N ARG A 87 -2.69 17.28 -8.08
CA ARG A 87 -1.45 17.72 -7.42
C ARG A 87 -0.22 17.22 -8.16
N ALA A 88 -0.01 17.70 -9.38
CA ALA A 88 1.19 17.38 -10.15
C ALA A 88 2.50 17.68 -9.40
N LYS A 89 2.52 18.70 -8.53
CA LYS A 89 3.67 19.03 -7.68
C LYS A 89 4.06 17.91 -6.69
N ALA A 90 3.10 17.04 -6.34
CA ALA A 90 3.34 15.95 -5.42
C ALA A 90 4.06 14.78 -6.11
N TRP A 91 4.06 14.69 -7.45
CA TRP A 91 4.64 13.56 -8.19
C TRP A 91 6.12 13.31 -7.85
N ASP A 92 6.88 14.38 -7.61
CA ASP A 92 8.31 14.29 -7.26
C ASP A 92 8.55 13.88 -5.80
N THR A 93 7.55 14.03 -4.93
CA THR A 93 7.69 13.91 -3.47
C THR A 93 6.90 12.76 -2.86
N VAL A 94 5.86 12.26 -3.53
CA VAL A 94 5.09 11.10 -3.08
C VAL A 94 5.91 9.83 -3.17
N HIS A 95 5.60 8.87 -2.30
CA HIS A 95 6.11 7.51 -2.36
C HIS A 95 4.96 6.51 -2.49
N PHE A 96 4.44 6.38 -3.70
CA PHE A 96 3.49 5.33 -4.06
C PHE A 96 4.23 4.20 -4.74
N ALA A 97 4.21 3.02 -4.13
CA ALA A 97 5.01 1.91 -4.58
C ALA A 97 4.29 0.56 -4.46
N GLU A 98 4.63 -0.35 -5.36
CA GLU A 98 4.12 -1.72 -5.40
C GLU A 98 5.30 -2.71 -5.52
N PHE A 99 5.13 -3.91 -4.98
CA PHE A 99 6.08 -5.02 -5.17
C PHE A 99 5.33 -6.34 -5.30
N ASN A 100 5.47 -7.02 -6.44
CA ASN A 100 5.02 -8.41 -6.64
C ASN A 100 3.54 -8.66 -6.28
N SER A 101 2.67 -7.68 -6.47
CA SER A 101 1.23 -7.86 -6.36
C SER A 101 0.71 -8.73 -7.51
N ARG A 102 -0.39 -9.44 -7.29
CA ARG A 102 -0.94 -10.46 -8.21
C ARG A 102 -2.44 -10.28 -8.39
N GLY A 103 -3.03 -11.12 -9.25
CA GLY A 103 -4.45 -11.09 -9.57
C GLY A 103 -4.79 -10.11 -10.70
N PRO A 104 -6.07 -10.04 -11.11
CA PRO A 104 -6.47 -9.25 -12.28
C PRO A 104 -6.23 -7.73 -12.14
N GLY A 105 -6.21 -7.20 -10.92
CA GLY A 105 -5.86 -5.80 -10.63
C GLY A 105 -4.39 -5.58 -10.29
N GLY A 106 -3.59 -6.65 -10.20
CA GLY A 106 -2.21 -6.61 -9.73
C GLY A 106 -1.16 -6.26 -10.78
N SER A 107 -1.51 -6.27 -12.08
CA SER A 107 -0.57 -5.84 -13.12
C SER A 107 -0.21 -4.36 -12.94
N SER A 108 1.09 -4.08 -13.03
CA SER A 108 1.65 -2.74 -12.94
C SER A 108 1.94 -2.09 -14.30
N ASP A 109 1.63 -2.76 -15.42
CA ASP A 109 2.09 -2.37 -16.77
C ASP A 109 1.60 -0.98 -17.22
N TYR A 110 0.48 -0.53 -16.65
CA TYR A 110 -0.19 0.72 -16.99
C TYR A 110 -0.23 1.71 -15.83
N ARG A 111 0.54 1.46 -14.76
CA ARG A 111 0.58 2.37 -13.62
C ARG A 111 1.10 3.74 -14.04
N VAL A 112 0.62 4.77 -13.36
CA VAL A 112 1.12 6.13 -13.57
C VAL A 112 2.65 6.18 -13.45
N PRO A 113 3.35 6.98 -14.29
CA PRO A 113 4.82 6.95 -14.38
C PRO A 113 5.54 7.49 -13.14
N TRP A 114 4.82 8.19 -12.25
CA TRP A 114 5.32 8.72 -10.99
C TRP A 114 5.11 7.77 -9.79
N SER A 115 4.52 6.59 -10.03
CA SER A 115 4.54 5.47 -9.09
C SER A 115 5.81 4.63 -9.27
N ARG A 116 6.12 3.74 -8.31
CA ARG A 116 7.35 2.94 -8.31
C ARG A 116 7.05 1.45 -8.21
N GLN A 117 7.70 0.65 -9.03
CA GLN A 117 7.83 -0.78 -8.78
C GLN A 117 9.13 -1.02 -8.03
N LEU A 118 9.04 -1.61 -6.84
CA LEU A 118 10.22 -1.86 -6.02
C LEU A 118 10.99 -3.08 -6.54
N ASP A 119 12.30 -3.10 -6.31
CA ASP A 119 13.08 -4.34 -6.36
C ASP A 119 13.00 -5.07 -5.01
N VAL A 120 13.53 -6.30 -4.97
CA VAL A 120 13.50 -7.15 -3.77
C VAL A 120 14.11 -6.43 -2.57
N LYS A 121 15.28 -5.79 -2.76
CA LYS A 121 16.02 -5.11 -1.69
C LYS A 121 15.26 -3.90 -1.13
N SER A 122 14.59 -3.14 -2.00
CA SER A 122 13.79 -1.98 -1.58
C SER A 122 12.53 -2.45 -0.85
N ALA A 123 11.90 -3.53 -1.32
CA ALA A 123 10.73 -4.12 -0.67
C ALA A 123 11.03 -4.62 0.74
N GLU A 124 12.20 -5.24 0.97
CA GLU A 124 12.65 -5.69 2.30
C GLU A 124 12.64 -4.57 3.35
N SER A 125 12.86 -3.31 2.94
CA SER A 125 12.87 -2.16 3.86
C SER A 125 11.48 -1.81 4.41
N PHE A 126 10.43 -2.31 3.76
CA PHE A 126 9.03 -2.09 4.15
C PHE A 126 8.40 -3.30 4.86
N GLU A 127 9.17 -4.36 5.15
CA GLU A 127 8.65 -5.48 5.93
C GLU A 127 8.26 -5.04 7.37
N PRO A 128 7.20 -5.62 7.96
CA PRO A 128 6.71 -5.21 9.28
C PRO A 128 7.80 -5.20 10.36
N GLU A 129 8.64 -6.24 10.38
CA GLU A 129 9.78 -6.37 11.30
C GLU A 129 10.78 -5.21 11.20
N ARG A 130 11.00 -4.67 9.99
CA ARG A 130 11.93 -3.56 9.74
C ARG A 130 11.33 -2.20 10.08
N LEU A 131 10.01 -2.08 9.96
CA LEU A 131 9.29 -0.82 10.18
C LEU A 131 8.93 -0.61 11.66
N LEU A 132 8.43 -1.66 12.32
CA LEU A 132 7.83 -1.57 13.66
C LEU A 132 8.81 -1.81 14.80
N LEU A 133 10.02 -2.29 14.50
CA LEU A 133 11.09 -2.47 15.47
C LEU A 133 12.23 -1.50 15.18
N ARG A 134 12.63 -0.72 16.19
CA ARG A 134 13.90 0.02 16.14
C ARG A 134 15.01 -0.83 16.74
N ALA A 135 16.23 -0.64 16.25
CA ALA A 135 17.40 -1.32 16.80
C ALA A 135 17.52 -1.06 18.30
N GLY A 136 17.54 -2.12 19.10
CA GLY A 136 17.65 -2.05 20.56
C GLY A 136 16.33 -1.93 21.33
N GLU A 137 15.17 -1.87 20.65
CA GLU A 137 13.87 -1.94 21.31
C GLU A 137 13.40 -3.39 21.50
N THR A 138 12.79 -3.67 22.66
CA THR A 138 12.11 -4.95 22.88
C THR A 138 10.89 -5.02 21.95
N PRO A 139 10.74 -6.07 21.13
CA PRO A 139 9.57 -6.23 20.29
C PRO A 139 8.29 -6.28 21.13
N TRP A 140 7.35 -5.39 20.82
CA TRP A 140 5.98 -5.43 21.36
C TRP A 140 5.07 -6.34 20.51
N ILE A 141 5.56 -6.78 19.34
CA ILE A 141 4.98 -7.82 18.49
C ILE A 141 5.97 -8.99 18.43
N ASP A 142 5.48 -10.20 18.67
CA ASP A 142 6.27 -11.42 18.48
C ASP A 142 6.10 -11.96 17.05
N PHE A 143 6.97 -11.51 16.15
CA PHE A 143 6.97 -11.96 14.75
C PHE A 143 7.39 -13.44 14.57
N SER A 144 7.95 -14.09 15.60
CA SER A 144 8.33 -15.51 15.52
C SER A 144 7.11 -16.44 15.50
N ILE A 145 5.99 -16.01 16.11
CA ILE A 145 4.71 -16.74 16.08
C ILE A 145 4.02 -16.57 14.72
N GLU A 146 4.20 -15.42 14.05
CA GLU A 146 3.56 -15.15 12.76
C GLU A 146 4.19 -15.90 11.59
N LYS A 147 5.52 -16.14 11.61
CA LYS A 147 6.22 -16.94 10.58
C LYS A 147 5.81 -18.42 10.58
N GLY A 148 5.24 -18.92 11.68
CA GLY A 148 4.82 -20.32 11.83
C GLY A 148 3.44 -20.64 11.24
N LYS A 149 2.65 -19.62 10.86
CA LYS A 149 1.43 -19.83 10.08
C LYS A 149 1.83 -19.89 8.62
N GLU A 150 1.64 -21.05 7.96
CA GLU A 150 1.70 -21.12 6.50
C GLU A 150 0.81 -20.00 5.94
N ARG A 151 1.44 -18.99 5.33
CA ARG A 151 0.75 -17.95 4.57
C ARG A 151 0.07 -18.67 3.42
N LYS A 152 -1.22 -18.99 3.60
CA LYS A 152 -1.98 -19.73 2.58
C LYS A 152 -1.94 -18.93 1.29
N PRO A 153 -1.70 -19.60 0.14
CA PRO A 153 -1.67 -18.94 -1.15
C PRO A 153 -2.99 -18.27 -1.46
#